data_AF-A0AA39TAW0-F1
#
_entry.id   AF-A0AA39TAW0-F1
#
_cell.length_a   1.000
_cell.length_b   1.000
_cell.length_c   1.000
_cell.angle_alpha   90.00
_cell.angle_beta   90.00
_cell.angle_gamma   90.00
#
_symmetry.space_group_name_H-M   'P 1'
#
loop_
_entity.id
_entity.type
_entity.pdbx_description
1 polymer ?
#
loop_
_entity_poly.entity_id
_entity_poly.type
_entity_poly.pdbx_seq_one_letter_code
_entity_poly.pdbx_strand_id
1 'polypeptide(L)'
;MSGVHELFVAPLLVNLIQQFCEAIIQARDKTKKFDVVLTSLESTVISVTPKIDEISKMDQQREDYPKQEIIVFRKQLEKGKELVDTCAEIPRWNKYKKHKYAKRLADMDSSLRKLLEVQFQAEQLLFIKKMLSEMAAINNKLDRMDIQEPAGVATEEGAGGGELANPAAAEQSSDDQMDGRPPRREIRFRRKKEKCETDIKFRF
;
A
#
# COMPACT_ATOMS: atom_id res chain seq x y z
N MET A 1 -37.87 -5.20 9.94
CA MET A 1 -37.28 -5.01 8.60
C MET A 1 -35.80 -5.28 8.71
N SER A 2 -35.25 -5.97 7.72
CA SER A 2 -34.08 -6.85 7.77
C SER A 2 -32.83 -6.25 8.42
N GLY A 3 -32.56 -6.65 9.66
CA GLY A 3 -31.21 -6.73 10.20
C GLY A 3 -30.54 -7.96 9.62
N VAL A 4 -29.80 -7.77 8.53
CA VAL A 4 -28.91 -8.80 8.02
C VAL A 4 -27.52 -8.35 8.43
N HIS A 5 -26.93 -9.12 9.34
CA HIS A 5 -25.54 -9.12 9.74
C HIS A 5 -24.66 -8.26 8.82
N GLU A 6 -24.13 -7.19 9.40
CA GLU A 6 -22.92 -6.56 8.93
C GLU A 6 -21.85 -7.66 8.86
N LEU A 7 -21.70 -8.21 7.66
CA LEU A 7 -20.89 -9.38 7.41
C LEU A 7 -19.45 -8.94 7.61
N PHE A 8 -18.93 -9.22 8.80
CA PHE A 8 -17.58 -8.90 9.24
C PHE A 8 -16.59 -9.11 8.08
N VAL A 9 -16.16 -8.00 7.47
CA VAL A 9 -15.50 -8.01 6.16
C VAL A 9 -14.15 -8.73 6.23
N ALA A 10 -13.54 -8.69 7.41
CA ALA A 10 -12.26 -9.30 7.76
C ALA A 10 -12.29 -10.86 7.78
N PRO A 11 -13.09 -11.55 8.62
CA PRO A 11 -13.23 -13.01 8.59
C PRO A 11 -13.54 -13.59 7.21
N LEU A 12 -14.35 -12.89 6.42
CA LEU A 12 -14.66 -13.31 5.05
C LEU A 12 -13.45 -13.22 4.13
N LEU A 13 -12.63 -12.18 4.28
CA LEU A 13 -11.44 -12.02 3.48
C LEU A 13 -10.39 -13.07 3.82
N VAL A 14 -10.20 -13.36 5.11
CA VAL A 14 -9.29 -14.43 5.58
C VAL A 14 -9.73 -15.78 5.02
N ASN A 15 -11.03 -16.10 5.11
CA ASN A 15 -11.57 -17.33 4.53
C ASN A 15 -11.35 -17.39 3.01
N LEU A 16 -11.59 -16.28 2.29
CA LEU A 16 -11.36 -16.22 0.85
C LEU A 16 -9.89 -16.45 0.48
N ILE A 17 -8.95 -15.88 1.24
CA ILE A 17 -7.52 -16.12 1.08
C ILE A 17 -7.21 -17.61 1.23
N GLN A 18 -7.74 -18.25 2.28
CA GLN A 18 -7.55 -19.67 2.51
C GLN A 18 -8.09 -20.51 1.34
N GLN A 19 -9.34 -20.28 0.93
CA GLN A 19 -9.95 -20.98 -0.21
C GLN A 19 -9.15 -20.79 -1.50
N PHE A 20 -8.57 -19.60 -1.69
CA PHE A 20 -7.78 -19.34 -2.88
C PHE A 20 -6.45 -20.11 -2.86
N CYS A 21 -5.77 -20.17 -1.71
CA CYS A 21 -4.57 -21.00 -1.53
C CYS A 21 -4.88 -22.49 -1.78
N GLU A 22 -5.99 -23.00 -1.23
CA GLU A 22 -6.42 -24.38 -1.46
C GLU A 22 -6.66 -24.66 -2.96
N ALA A 23 -7.34 -23.75 -3.67
CA ALA A 23 -7.55 -23.85 -5.11
C ALA A 23 -6.21 -23.88 -5.89
N ILE A 24 -5.24 -23.05 -5.47
CA ILE A 24 -3.90 -23.02 -6.08
C ILE A 24 -3.21 -24.38 -5.91
N ILE A 25 -3.20 -24.93 -4.70
CA ILE A 25 -2.58 -26.24 -4.42
C ILE A 25 -3.22 -27.33 -5.29
N GLN A 26 -4.56 -27.40 -5.32
CA GLN A 26 -5.28 -28.38 -6.14
C GLN A 26 -4.97 -28.24 -7.64
N ALA A 27 -4.86 -27.00 -8.16
CA ALA A 27 -4.54 -26.77 -9.56
C ALA A 27 -3.10 -27.21 -9.90
N ARG A 28 -2.14 -27.03 -8.99
CA ARG A 28 -0.74 -27.48 -9.14
C ARG A 28 -0.63 -28.99 -9.20
N ASP A 29 -1.42 -29.71 -8.41
CA ASP A 29 -1.46 -31.17 -8.43
C ASP A 29 -2.00 -31.73 -9.75
N LYS A 30 -3.00 -31.05 -10.34
CA LYS A 30 -3.58 -31.47 -11.63
C LYS A 30 -2.67 -31.17 -12.82
N THR A 31 -1.89 -30.09 -12.78
CA THR A 31 -1.02 -29.74 -13.91
C THR A 31 0.23 -28.93 -13.57
N LYS A 32 1.38 -29.51 -13.91
CA LYS A 32 2.70 -28.84 -13.79
C LYS A 32 2.90 -27.64 -14.72
N LYS A 33 2.03 -27.44 -15.73
CA LYS A 33 2.20 -26.35 -16.71
C LYS A 33 2.03 -24.97 -16.09
N PHE A 34 1.29 -24.88 -15.00
CA PHE A 34 1.02 -23.65 -14.26
C PHE A 34 1.86 -23.53 -12.99
N ASP A 35 2.70 -24.51 -12.65
CA ASP A 35 3.36 -24.61 -11.34
C ASP A 35 4.12 -23.32 -10.98
N VAL A 36 4.98 -22.84 -11.89
CA VAL A 36 5.76 -21.60 -11.68
C VAL A 36 4.88 -20.40 -11.35
N VAL A 37 3.83 -20.17 -12.14
CA VAL A 37 2.96 -18.98 -11.95
C VAL A 37 2.05 -19.13 -10.73
N LEU A 38 1.60 -20.36 -10.44
CA LEU A 38 0.77 -20.66 -9.27
C LEU A 38 1.58 -20.55 -7.98
N THR A 39 2.84 -20.99 -7.95
CA THR A 39 3.74 -20.80 -6.80
C THR A 39 4.05 -19.33 -6.55
N SER A 40 4.25 -18.53 -7.61
CA SER A 40 4.40 -17.08 -7.47
C SER A 40 3.16 -16.46 -6.84
N LEU A 41 1.98 -16.82 -7.34
CA LEU A 41 0.69 -16.30 -6.88
C LEU A 41 0.41 -16.69 -5.42
N GLU A 42 0.66 -17.94 -5.05
CA GLU A 42 0.56 -18.44 -3.69
C GLU A 42 1.49 -17.66 -2.75
N SER A 43 2.74 -17.45 -3.15
CA SER A 43 3.71 -16.68 -2.37
C SER A 43 3.26 -15.22 -2.17
N THR A 44 2.73 -14.58 -3.22
CA THR A 44 2.15 -13.23 -3.14
C THR A 44 1.03 -13.17 -2.10
N VAL A 45 0.07 -14.09 -2.17
CA VAL A 45 -1.09 -14.12 -1.29
C VAL A 45 -0.68 -14.38 0.16
N ILE A 46 0.15 -15.41 0.41
CA ILE A 46 0.63 -15.74 1.76
C ILE A 46 1.40 -14.58 2.40
N SER A 47 2.21 -13.87 1.61
CA SER A 47 3.00 -12.74 2.12
C SER A 47 2.15 -11.59 2.67
N VAL A 48 0.90 -11.47 2.19
CA VAL A 48 0.00 -10.37 2.57
C VAL A 48 -0.99 -10.75 3.66
N THR A 49 -1.29 -12.04 3.84
CA THR A 49 -2.17 -12.57 4.89
C THR A 49 -1.87 -12.01 6.29
N PRO A 50 -0.64 -12.02 6.82
CA PRO A 50 -0.39 -11.54 8.19
C PRO A 50 -0.70 -10.05 8.36
N LYS A 51 -0.52 -9.25 7.31
CA LYS A 51 -0.83 -7.81 7.32
C LYS A 51 -2.35 -7.57 7.35
N ILE A 52 -3.10 -8.40 6.62
CA ILE A 52 -4.56 -8.35 6.62
C ILE A 52 -5.13 -8.74 7.97
N ASP A 53 -4.55 -9.75 8.63
CA ASP A 53 -4.96 -10.15 9.98
C ASP A 53 -4.71 -9.03 11.00
N GLU A 54 -3.59 -8.31 10.87
CA GLU A 54 -3.27 -7.16 11.72
C GLU A 54 -4.26 -6.02 11.52
N ILE A 55 -4.53 -5.64 10.26
CA ILE A 55 -5.54 -4.62 9.91
C ILE A 55 -6.91 -5.02 10.45
N SER A 56 -7.29 -6.29 10.30
CA SER A 56 -8.57 -6.82 10.79
C SER A 56 -8.73 -6.71 12.29
N LYS A 57 -7.66 -6.95 13.06
CA LYS A 57 -7.65 -6.79 14.53
C LYS A 57 -7.75 -5.32 14.95
N MET A 58 -7.14 -4.42 14.20
CA MET A 58 -7.25 -2.97 14.46
C MET A 58 -8.63 -2.42 14.12
N ASP A 59 -9.24 -2.91 13.03
CA ASP A 59 -10.56 -2.48 12.57
C ASP A 59 -11.71 -3.02 13.46
N GLN A 60 -11.50 -4.07 14.26
CA GLN A 60 -12.43 -4.49 15.33
C GLN A 60 -12.73 -3.39 16.36
N GLN A 61 -11.89 -2.34 16.43
CA GLN A 61 -12.09 -1.18 17.30
C GLN A 61 -12.80 -0.01 16.59
N ARG A 62 -13.09 -0.12 15.29
CA ARG A 62 -13.71 0.93 14.46
C ARG A 62 -14.70 0.29 13.47
N GLU A 63 -15.95 0.12 13.90
CA GLU A 63 -17.01 -0.60 13.15
C GLU A 63 -17.34 -0.02 11.76
N ASP A 64 -17.10 1.28 11.50
CA ASP A 64 -17.74 1.96 10.37
C ASP A 64 -16.97 1.99 9.02
N TYR A 65 -15.87 1.26 8.83
CA TYR A 65 -15.06 1.49 7.61
C TYR A 65 -14.50 0.24 6.92
N PRO A 66 -15.24 -0.38 5.98
CA PRO A 66 -14.61 -1.22 4.97
C PRO A 66 -13.77 -0.33 4.05
N LYS A 67 -12.45 -0.36 4.24
CA LYS A 67 -11.47 0.27 3.37
C LYS A 67 -11.71 -0.18 1.93
N GLN A 68 -11.84 0.77 0.99
CA GLN A 68 -12.06 0.49 -0.43
C GLN A 68 -11.00 -0.49 -0.98
N GLU A 69 -9.79 -0.41 -0.44
CA GLU A 69 -8.66 -1.30 -0.62
C GLU A 69 -9.03 -2.77 -0.38
N ILE A 70 -9.69 -3.06 0.74
CA ILE A 70 -10.13 -4.42 1.11
C ILE A 70 -11.16 -4.95 0.11
N ILE A 71 -12.10 -4.10 -0.34
CA ILE A 71 -13.11 -4.47 -1.33
C ILE A 71 -12.45 -4.80 -2.68
N VAL A 72 -11.51 -3.97 -3.13
CA VAL A 72 -10.77 -4.18 -4.38
C VAL A 72 -9.92 -5.44 -4.30
N PHE A 73 -9.23 -5.65 -3.18
CA PHE A 73 -8.42 -6.85 -2.93
C PHE A 73 -9.28 -8.11 -2.96
N ARG A 74 -10.42 -8.12 -2.25
CA ARG A 74 -11.39 -9.22 -2.27
C ARG A 74 -11.82 -9.58 -3.69
N LYS A 75 -12.25 -8.59 -4.47
CA LYS A 75 -12.67 -8.82 -5.87
C LYS A 75 -11.54 -9.39 -6.73
N GLN A 76 -10.30 -9.02 -6.46
CA GLN A 76 -9.15 -9.57 -7.17
C GLN A 76 -8.90 -11.04 -6.81
N LEU A 77 -9.05 -11.41 -5.52
CA LEU A 77 -8.96 -12.80 -5.07
C LEU A 77 -10.09 -13.67 -5.62
N GLU A 78 -11.33 -13.19 -5.65
CA GLU A 78 -12.47 -13.92 -6.23
C GLU A 78 -12.23 -14.26 -7.71
N LYS A 79 -11.81 -13.27 -8.50
CA LYS A 79 -11.43 -13.47 -9.92
C LYS A 79 -10.22 -14.40 -10.06
N GLY A 80 -9.26 -14.30 -9.14
CA GLY A 80 -8.11 -15.19 -9.07
C GLY A 80 -8.54 -16.63 -8.91
N LYS A 81 -9.41 -16.90 -7.94
CA LYS A 81 -9.92 -18.24 -7.63
C LYS A 81 -10.64 -18.86 -8.83
N GLU A 82 -11.57 -18.12 -9.44
CA GLU A 82 -12.28 -18.59 -10.65
C GLU A 82 -11.30 -18.96 -11.78
N LEU A 83 -10.25 -18.16 -11.96
CA LEU A 83 -9.24 -18.42 -12.98
C LEU A 83 -8.42 -19.68 -12.66
N VAL A 84 -8.05 -19.89 -11.40
CA VAL A 84 -7.30 -21.07 -10.93
C VAL A 84 -8.15 -22.34 -11.05
N ASP A 85 -9.42 -22.28 -10.63
CA ASP A 85 -10.38 -23.38 -10.77
C ASP A 85 -10.54 -23.76 -12.24
N THR A 86 -10.70 -22.76 -13.12
CA THR A 86 -10.75 -23.02 -14.57
C THR A 86 -9.48 -23.69 -15.08
N CYS A 87 -8.30 -23.30 -14.58
CA CYS A 87 -7.03 -23.92 -14.98
C CYS A 87 -6.96 -25.40 -14.59
N ALA A 88 -7.52 -25.75 -13.43
CA ALA A 88 -7.58 -27.11 -12.90
C ALA A 88 -8.44 -28.05 -13.77
N GLU A 89 -9.41 -27.51 -14.50
CA GLU A 89 -10.34 -28.25 -15.36
C GLU A 89 -9.83 -28.42 -16.81
N ILE A 90 -8.77 -27.71 -17.22
CA ILE A 90 -8.29 -27.76 -18.61
C ILE A 90 -7.74 -29.17 -18.93
N PRO A 91 -8.29 -29.86 -19.96
CA PRO A 91 -7.81 -31.18 -20.35
C PRO A 91 -6.33 -31.18 -20.74
N ARG A 92 -5.62 -32.28 -20.45
CA ARG A 92 -4.17 -32.40 -20.73
C ARG A 92 -3.80 -32.16 -22.18
N TRP A 93 -4.66 -32.55 -23.12
CA TRP A 93 -4.44 -32.39 -24.57
C TRP A 93 -4.62 -30.95 -25.07
N ASN A 94 -5.28 -30.07 -24.32
CA ASN A 94 -5.59 -28.71 -24.78
C ASN A 94 -4.43 -27.72 -24.53
N LYS A 95 -3.34 -27.87 -25.28
CA LYS A 95 -2.13 -27.04 -25.15
C LYS A 95 -2.40 -25.54 -25.39
N TYR A 96 -3.26 -25.21 -26.35
CA TYR A 96 -3.61 -23.82 -26.67
C TYR A 96 -4.31 -23.13 -25.50
N LYS A 97 -5.37 -23.74 -24.92
CA LYS A 97 -6.02 -23.19 -23.73
C LYS A 97 -5.03 -23.06 -22.58
N LYS A 98 -4.16 -24.06 -22.36
CA LYS A 98 -3.13 -23.96 -21.30
C LYS A 98 -2.21 -22.76 -21.50
N HIS A 99 -1.73 -22.50 -22.70
CA HIS A 99 -0.88 -21.33 -22.93
C HIS A 99 -1.63 -20.01 -22.68
N LYS A 100 -2.88 -19.90 -23.17
CA LYS A 100 -3.73 -18.73 -22.94
C LYS A 100 -3.97 -18.48 -21.44
N TYR A 101 -4.29 -19.52 -20.68
CA TYR A 101 -4.56 -19.39 -19.25
C TYR A 101 -3.30 -19.17 -18.40
N ALA A 102 -2.14 -19.70 -18.82
CA ALA A 102 -0.87 -19.39 -18.16
C ALA A 102 -0.57 -17.88 -18.24
N LYS A 103 -0.82 -17.27 -19.41
CA LYS A 103 -0.69 -15.81 -19.57
C LYS A 103 -1.67 -15.07 -18.66
N ARG A 104 -2.95 -15.49 -18.60
CA ARG A 104 -3.94 -14.87 -17.71
C ARG A 104 -3.57 -14.97 -16.24
N LEU A 105 -3.01 -16.10 -15.80
CA LEU A 105 -2.53 -16.26 -14.42
C LEU A 105 -1.35 -15.33 -14.13
N ALA A 106 -0.44 -15.14 -15.09
CA ALA A 106 0.68 -14.21 -14.93
C ALA A 106 0.21 -12.75 -14.86
N ASP A 107 -0.76 -12.38 -15.72
CA ASP A 107 -1.38 -11.05 -15.69
C ASP A 107 -2.12 -10.81 -14.37
N MET A 108 -2.75 -11.85 -13.81
CA MET A 108 -3.41 -11.82 -12.50
C MET A 108 -2.40 -11.62 -11.36
N ASP A 109 -1.32 -12.41 -11.29
CA ASP A 109 -0.27 -12.25 -10.26
C ASP A 109 0.36 -10.85 -10.33
N SER A 110 0.66 -10.37 -11.54
CA SER A 110 1.18 -9.02 -11.76
C SER A 110 0.19 -7.94 -11.30
N SER A 111 -1.09 -8.10 -11.58
CA SER A 111 -2.14 -7.16 -11.13
C SER A 111 -2.27 -7.15 -9.61
N LEU A 112 -2.19 -8.33 -8.98
CA LEU A 112 -2.25 -8.46 -7.52
C LEU A 112 -1.03 -7.80 -6.86
N ARG A 113 0.19 -8.09 -7.35
CA ARG A 113 1.42 -7.43 -6.89
C ARG A 113 1.34 -5.91 -7.05
N LYS A 114 0.89 -5.41 -8.19
CA LYS A 114 0.72 -3.97 -8.42
C LYS A 114 -0.28 -3.34 -7.44
N LEU A 115 -1.38 -4.01 -7.12
CA LEU A 115 -2.33 -3.52 -6.13
C LEU A 115 -1.66 -3.39 -4.76
N LEU A 116 -0.94 -4.42 -4.32
CA LEU A 116 -0.31 -4.47 -3.00
C LEU A 116 0.91 -3.55 -2.87
N GLU A 117 1.79 -3.56 -3.86
CA GLU A 117 3.09 -2.88 -3.81
C GLU A 117 2.99 -1.42 -4.28
N VAL A 118 2.05 -1.08 -5.16
CA VAL A 118 1.98 0.28 -5.71
C VAL A 118 0.79 1.03 -5.15
N GLN A 119 -0.43 0.48 -5.27
CA GLN A 119 -1.64 1.22 -4.91
C GLN A 119 -1.76 1.37 -3.39
N PHE A 120 -1.71 0.26 -2.64
CA PHE A 120 -1.83 0.32 -1.19
C PHE A 120 -0.67 1.05 -0.52
N GLN A 121 0.55 0.96 -1.08
CA GLN A 121 1.68 1.73 -0.55
C GLN A 121 1.52 3.24 -0.80
N ALA A 122 1.01 3.64 -1.97
CA ALA A 122 0.75 5.05 -2.27
C ALA A 122 -0.35 5.63 -1.37
N GLU A 123 -1.43 4.89 -1.14
CA GLU A 123 -2.52 5.28 -0.24
C GLU A 123 -2.04 5.43 1.21
N GLN A 124 -1.23 4.49 1.71
CA GLN A 124 -0.60 4.60 3.02
C GLN A 124 0.29 5.85 3.14
N LEU A 125 1.12 6.13 2.13
CA LEU A 125 1.97 7.33 2.13
C LEU A 125 1.15 8.62 2.14
N LEU A 126 0.07 8.68 1.36
CA LEU A 126 -0.84 9.83 1.33
C LEU A 126 -1.52 10.03 2.69
N PHE A 127 -1.99 8.94 3.31
CA PHE A 127 -2.59 8.97 4.63
C PHE A 127 -1.61 9.48 5.70
N ILE A 128 -0.37 8.96 5.71
CA ILE A 128 0.68 9.40 6.63
C ILE A 128 0.96 10.90 6.45
N LYS A 129 1.10 11.37 5.20
CA LYS A 129 1.32 12.80 4.92
C LYS A 129 0.18 13.68 5.43
N LYS A 130 -1.06 13.25 5.23
CA LYS A 130 -2.24 13.98 5.73
C LYS A 130 -2.26 14.02 7.25
N MET A 131 -2.01 12.88 7.91
CA MET A 131 -1.93 12.80 9.37
C MET A 131 -0.83 13.71 9.92
N LEU A 132 0.37 13.71 9.33
CA LEU A 132 1.46 14.58 9.75
C LEU A 132 1.09 16.07 9.61
N SER A 133 0.40 16.44 8.52
CA SER A 133 -0.09 17.81 8.33
C SER A 133 -1.13 18.21 9.37
N GLU A 134 -2.05 17.30 9.70
CA GLU A 134 -3.07 17.54 10.73
C GLU A 134 -2.43 17.64 12.12
N MET A 135 -1.47 16.76 12.43
CA MET A 135 -0.69 16.82 13.68
C MET A 135 0.09 18.13 13.82
N ALA A 136 0.73 18.60 12.75
CA ALA A 136 1.41 19.91 12.77
C ALA A 136 0.42 21.05 13.03
N ALA A 137 -0.79 21.01 12.45
CA ALA A 137 -1.82 21.99 12.73
C ALA A 137 -2.33 21.93 14.18
N ILE A 138 -2.44 20.73 14.76
CA ILE A 138 -2.78 20.53 16.17
C ILE A 138 -1.68 21.08 17.07
N ASN A 139 -0.40 20.77 16.81
CA ASN A 139 0.72 21.26 17.61
C ASN A 139 0.79 22.78 17.60
N ASN A 140 0.67 23.41 16.43
CA ASN A 140 0.63 24.86 16.30
C ASN A 140 -0.54 25.51 17.08
N LYS A 141 -1.66 24.81 17.23
CA LYS A 141 -2.78 25.29 18.07
C LYS A 141 -2.47 25.13 19.55
N LEU A 142 -1.83 24.03 19.95
CA LEU A 142 -1.41 23.80 21.33
C LEU A 142 -0.35 24.82 21.78
N ASP A 143 0.63 25.12 20.93
CA ASP A 143 1.67 26.14 21.17
C ASP A 143 1.06 27.55 21.35
N ARG A 144 -0.10 27.81 20.74
CA ARG A 144 -0.86 29.07 20.92
C ARG A 144 -1.72 29.10 22.19
N MET A 145 -1.96 27.94 22.80
CA MET A 145 -2.74 27.83 24.03
C MET A 145 -1.86 27.85 25.28
N ASP A 146 -0.53 27.75 25.14
CA ASP A 146 0.38 27.89 26.29
C ASP A 146 0.70 29.37 26.55
N ILE A 147 0.51 29.76 27.82
CA ILE A 147 0.62 31.08 28.47
C ILE A 147 -0.59 32.04 28.32
N GLN A 148 -1.52 31.90 29.28
CA GLN A 148 -1.75 32.99 30.23
C GLN A 148 -1.81 32.38 31.64
N GLU A 149 -0.65 32.26 32.29
CA GLU A 149 -0.63 32.16 33.75
C GLU A 149 -1.25 33.45 34.33
N PRO A 150 -2.19 33.37 35.29
CA PRO A 150 -2.73 34.57 35.92
C PRO A 150 -1.62 35.26 36.71
N ALA A 151 -1.47 36.56 36.45
CA ALA A 151 -0.53 37.45 37.13
C ALA A 151 -0.62 37.28 38.66
N GLY A 152 0.41 36.68 39.23
CA GLY A 152 0.64 36.62 40.67
C GLY A 152 0.90 38.01 41.22
N VAL A 153 0.11 38.36 42.23
CA VAL A 153 0.17 39.60 43.01
C VAL A 153 1.53 39.76 43.70
N ALA A 154 2.00 41.00 43.75
CA ALA A 154 3.27 41.45 44.30
C ALA A 154 3.44 41.21 45.81
N THR A 155 4.68 40.92 46.21
CA THR A 155 5.25 41.41 47.48
C THR A 155 6.75 41.67 47.32
N GLU A 156 7.15 42.91 47.59
CA GLU A 156 8.50 43.43 47.84
C GLU A 156 9.10 42.77 49.11
N GLU A 157 10.38 42.78 49.49
CA GLU A 157 11.61 43.46 49.09
C GLU A 157 12.78 42.70 49.77
N GLY A 158 14.02 42.79 49.27
CA GLY A 158 15.18 42.22 49.97
C GLY A 158 16.49 42.32 49.17
N ALA A 159 17.18 43.44 49.37
CA ALA A 159 18.40 43.86 48.68
C ALA A 159 19.62 42.93 48.80
N GLY A 160 20.48 42.95 47.77
CA GLY A 160 21.83 42.40 47.81
C GLY A 160 22.54 42.56 46.47
N GLY A 161 23.26 43.68 46.30
CA GLY A 161 23.94 44.06 45.07
C GLY A 161 25.19 43.24 44.73
N GLY A 162 25.57 43.30 43.46
CA GLY A 162 26.82 42.77 42.92
C GLY A 162 26.93 43.09 41.44
N GLU A 163 27.84 43.99 41.12
CA GLU A 163 28.00 44.75 39.88
C GLU A 163 28.95 44.09 38.86
N LEU A 164 28.92 44.58 37.60
CA LEU A 164 29.87 44.42 36.47
C LEU A 164 29.79 43.10 35.66
N ALA A 165 29.76 43.06 34.33
CA ALA A 165 29.82 44.07 33.27
C ALA A 165 29.31 43.45 31.94
N ASN A 166 28.73 44.28 31.08
CA ASN A 166 28.49 44.05 29.64
C ASN A 166 29.57 44.84 28.85
N PRO A 167 29.61 44.87 27.49
CA PRO A 167 29.17 43.93 26.43
C PRO A 167 30.28 43.75 25.34
N ALA A 168 30.09 42.91 24.31
CA ALA A 168 30.63 43.19 22.96
C ALA A 168 30.09 42.23 21.89
N ALA A 169 29.59 42.84 20.81
CA ALA A 169 29.21 42.23 19.55
C ALA A 169 30.42 41.82 18.70
N ALA A 170 30.22 40.84 17.81
CA ALA A 170 30.84 40.83 16.48
C ALA A 170 30.14 39.80 15.57
N GLU A 171 29.49 40.32 14.54
CA GLU A 171 29.19 39.60 13.29
C GLU A 171 30.50 39.30 12.54
N GLN A 172 30.55 38.17 11.82
CA GLN A 172 31.28 37.92 10.56
C GLN A 172 30.86 36.51 10.12
N SER A 173 29.96 36.34 9.13
CA SER A 173 30.20 36.50 7.69
C SER A 173 31.47 35.78 7.22
N SER A 174 31.27 34.61 6.61
CA SER A 174 32.10 34.15 5.49
C SER A 174 31.31 33.09 4.73
N ASP A 175 30.92 33.47 3.53
CA ASP A 175 30.47 32.62 2.44
C ASP A 175 31.46 31.46 2.22
N ASP A 176 30.94 30.25 2.03
CA ASP A 176 31.59 29.29 1.13
C ASP A 176 30.54 28.52 0.35
N GLN A 177 30.47 28.91 -0.92
CA GLN A 177 29.57 28.44 -1.95
C GLN A 177 30.16 27.19 -2.57
N MET A 178 29.72 26.00 -2.15
CA MET A 178 29.96 24.77 -2.89
C MET A 178 28.76 24.49 -3.80
N ASP A 179 28.88 25.03 -5.02
CA ASP A 179 28.06 24.68 -6.18
C ASP A 179 28.19 23.18 -6.46
N GLY A 180 27.12 22.44 -6.14
CA GLY A 180 27.06 20.99 -6.30
C GLY A 180 25.67 20.55 -6.72
N ARG A 181 25.15 21.10 -7.83
CA ARG A 181 23.91 20.62 -8.46
C ARG A 181 24.06 19.11 -8.76
N PRO A 182 23.28 18.21 -8.13
CA PRO A 182 23.34 16.80 -8.49
C PRO A 182 22.81 16.61 -9.92
N PRO A 183 23.43 15.75 -10.74
CA PRO A 183 23.06 15.61 -12.15
C PRO A 183 21.64 15.07 -12.28
N ARG A 184 20.80 15.83 -13.01
CA ARG A 184 19.47 15.42 -13.48
C ARG A 184 19.61 14.15 -14.34
N ARG A 185 19.25 13.00 -13.78
CA ARG A 185 19.07 11.77 -14.58
C ARG A 185 17.76 11.87 -15.34
N GLU A 186 17.81 12.28 -16.61
CA GLU A 186 16.68 12.15 -17.52
C GLU A 186 16.45 10.66 -17.85
N ILE A 187 15.34 10.12 -17.35
CA ILE A 187 14.88 8.78 -17.73
C ILE A 187 14.21 8.91 -19.11
N ARG A 188 14.95 8.57 -20.19
CA ARG A 188 14.36 8.41 -21.52
C ARG A 188 13.65 7.07 -21.63
N PHE A 189 12.32 7.10 -21.70
CA PHE A 189 11.53 5.95 -22.11
C PHE A 189 11.71 5.71 -23.62
N ARG A 190 12.52 4.72 -23.99
CA ARG A 190 12.52 4.15 -25.35
C ARG A 190 11.29 3.25 -25.52
N ARG A 191 10.25 3.75 -26.18
CA ARG A 191 9.17 2.91 -26.73
C ARG A 191 9.76 2.05 -27.86
N LYS A 192 9.93 0.74 -27.64
CA LYS A 192 10.02 -0.21 -28.76
C LYS A 192 8.60 -0.43 -29.29
N LYS A 193 8.35 -0.05 -30.55
CA LYS A 193 7.21 -0.53 -31.32
C LYS A 193 7.52 -1.95 -31.77
N GLU A 194 6.91 -2.95 -31.16
CA GLU A 194 6.81 -4.27 -31.78
C GLU A 194 5.63 -4.25 -32.77
N LYS A 195 5.94 -4.47 -34.05
CA LYS A 195 4.96 -4.77 -35.10
C LYS A 195 4.45 -6.19 -34.86
N CYS A 196 3.17 -6.34 -34.55
CA CYS A 196 2.46 -7.59 -34.78
C CYS A 196 1.72 -7.46 -36.11
N GLU A 197 2.39 -7.86 -37.17
CA GLU A 197 1.77 -8.16 -38.46
C GLU A 197 1.12 -9.54 -38.30
N THR A 198 -0.21 -9.58 -38.30
CA THR A 198 -0.94 -10.83 -38.50
C THR A 198 -1.99 -10.58 -39.57
N ASP A 199 -1.69 -11.10 -40.76
CA ASP A 199 -2.62 -11.25 -41.87
C ASP A 199 -3.90 -11.93 -41.40
N ILE A 200 -5.03 -11.23 -41.56
CA ILE A 200 -6.35 -11.83 -41.46
C ILE A 200 -6.80 -12.15 -42.88
N LYS A 201 -6.59 -13.39 -43.33
CA LYS A 201 -7.29 -13.93 -44.50
C LYS A 201 -8.66 -14.42 -44.07
N PHE A 202 -9.69 -13.61 -44.32
CA PHE A 202 -11.06 -14.11 -44.41
C PHE A 202 -11.24 -14.82 -45.75
N ARG A 203 -11.62 -16.09 -45.73
CA ARG A 203 -12.30 -16.71 -46.88
C ARG A 203 -13.80 -16.70 -46.56
N PHE A 204 -14.55 -16.11 -47.49
CA PHE A 204 -16.00 -16.22 -47.61
C PHE A 204 -16.39 -17.64 -48.00
#